data_AF-A0A9W6ZH71-F1
#
_entry.id   AF-A0A9W6ZH71-F1
#
_cell.length_a   1.000
_cell.length_b   1.000
_cell.length_c   1.000
_cell.angle_alpha   90.00
_cell.angle_beta   90.00
_cell.angle_gamma   90.00
#
_symmetry.space_group_name_H-M   'P 1'
#
loop_
_entity.id
_entity.type
_entity.pdbx_description
1 polymer ?
#
loop_
_entity_poly.entity_id
_entity_poly.type
_entity_poly.pdbx_seq_one_letter_code
_entity_poly.pdbx_strand_id
1 'polypeptide(L)'
;MRKGFAIGSAMVFLLMMFFGVMGMISYAVDPMAFDTFEKYAYLSFFYLLIPLPTAVNYLVLILVTALAASSIDTLQNAIISVFSRDILAIPKCQVKLPLPTSPTLGTVSTRVLVVAINVPAVFMASQRFDVITLFLVADLVCATAVLPLFLGLISSKKLYGAFT
;
A
#
# COMPACT_ATOMS: atom_id res chain seq x y z
N MET A 1 -2.02 -21.02 -9.44
CA MET A 1 -2.95 -20.13 -8.71
C MET A 1 -3.18 -20.57 -7.26
N ARG A 2 -3.82 -21.71 -6.96
CA ARG A 2 -4.12 -22.12 -5.56
C ARG A 2 -2.90 -22.24 -4.63
N LYS A 3 -1.81 -22.84 -5.09
CA LYS A 3 -0.57 -22.96 -4.30
C LYS A 3 0.07 -21.60 -3.99
N GLY A 4 0.03 -20.66 -4.94
CA GLY A 4 0.56 -19.30 -4.74
C GLY A 4 -0.25 -18.51 -3.71
N PHE A 5 -1.57 -18.61 -3.74
CA PHE A 5 -2.43 -18.00 -2.72
C PHE A 5 -2.18 -18.57 -1.32
N ALA A 6 -2.07 -19.90 -1.21
CA ALA A 6 -1.79 -20.55 0.08
C ALA A 6 -0.43 -20.15 0.66
N ILE A 7 0.62 -20.13 -0.19
CA ILE A 7 1.96 -19.71 0.22
C ILE A 7 1.97 -18.23 0.62
N GLY A 8 1.34 -17.36 -0.17
CA GLY A 8 1.24 -15.93 0.13
C GLY A 8 0.54 -15.67 1.46
N SER A 9 -0.61 -16.32 1.69
CA SER A 9 -1.35 -16.19 2.95
C SER A 9 -0.54 -16.68 4.15
N ALA A 10 0.16 -17.82 4.03
CA ALA A 10 1.01 -18.34 5.09
C ALA A 10 2.18 -17.39 5.42
N MET A 11 2.81 -16.80 4.39
CA MET A 11 3.93 -15.85 4.57
C MET A 11 3.48 -14.55 5.25
N VAL A 12 2.34 -13.99 4.84
CA VAL A 12 1.77 -12.78 5.48
C VAL A 12 1.42 -13.05 6.93
N PHE A 13 0.80 -14.20 7.21
CA PHE A 13 0.46 -14.59 8.58
C PHE A 13 1.70 -14.68 9.47
N LEU A 14 2.75 -15.36 8.99
CA LEU A 14 4.01 -15.52 9.74
C LEU A 14 4.67 -14.16 10.01
N LEU A 15 4.70 -13.27 9.01
CA LEU A 15 5.27 -11.93 9.15
C LEU A 15 4.49 -11.09 10.17
N MET A 16 3.15 -11.11 10.13
CA MET A 16 2.32 -10.37 11.09
C MET A 16 2.45 -10.91 12.51
N MET A 17 2.53 -12.24 12.67
CA MET A 17 2.79 -12.86 13.97
C MET A 17 4.14 -12.41 14.53
N PHE A 18 5.19 -12.37 13.70
CA PHE A 18 6.52 -11.94 14.11
C PHE A 18 6.54 -10.47 14.60
N PHE A 19 5.94 -9.55 13.85
CA PHE A 19 5.85 -8.15 14.28
C PHE A 19 4.97 -7.96 15.52
N GLY A 20 3.91 -8.76 15.67
CA GLY A 20 3.07 -8.77 16.87
C GLY A 20 3.85 -9.18 18.13
N VAL A 21 4.62 -10.27 18.06
CA VAL A 21 5.46 -10.72 19.18
C VAL A 21 6.54 -9.69 19.52
N MET A 22 7.18 -9.09 18.51
CA MET A 22 8.16 -8.02 18.74
C MET A 22 7.56 -6.80 19.46
N GLY A 23 6.33 -6.39 19.14
CA GLY A 23 5.63 -5.32 19.85
C GLY A 23 5.31 -5.68 21.31
N MET A 24 5.00 -6.95 21.59
CA MET A 24 4.80 -7.40 22.97
C MET A 24 6.11 -7.42 23.75
N ILE A 25 7.22 -7.82 23.11
CA ILE A 25 8.56 -7.79 23.73
C ILE A 25 8.97 -6.36 24.07
N SER A 26 8.73 -5.38 23.18
CA SER A 26 9.07 -3.98 23.45
C SER A 26 8.29 -3.44 24.65
N TYR A 27 7.02 -3.79 24.78
CA TYR A 27 6.21 -3.43 25.94
C TYR A 27 6.74 -4.06 27.23
N ALA A 28 7.16 -5.33 27.18
CA ALA A 28 7.69 -6.03 28.34
C ALA A 28 9.01 -5.45 28.87
N VAL A 29 9.82 -4.81 28.02
CA VAL A 29 11.10 -4.20 28.42
C VAL A 29 10.89 -2.93 29.25
N ASP A 30 9.95 -2.06 28.87
CA ASP A 30 9.70 -0.78 29.55
C ASP A 30 8.18 -0.48 29.70
N PRO A 31 7.43 -1.22 30.53
CA PRO A 31 5.96 -1.09 30.60
C PRO A 31 5.51 0.31 31.01
N MET A 32 6.21 0.95 31.95
CA MET A 32 5.88 2.29 32.44
C MET A 32 5.98 3.38 31.35
N ALA A 33 6.92 3.26 30.41
CA ALA A 33 7.13 4.26 29.37
C ALA A 33 6.05 4.21 28.27
N PHE A 34 5.45 3.04 28.04
CA PHE A 34 4.32 2.88 27.13
C PHE A 34 2.99 3.28 27.79
N ASP A 35 2.79 2.96 29.07
CA ASP A 35 1.58 3.34 29.81
C ASP A 35 1.47 4.85 30.04
N THR A 36 2.60 5.56 30.10
CA THR A 36 2.67 7.03 30.28
C THR A 36 2.60 7.79 28.93
N PHE A 37 2.45 7.09 27.80
CA PHE A 37 2.45 7.66 26.44
C PHE A 37 3.71 8.46 26.04
N GLU A 38 4.84 8.28 26.75
CA GLU A 38 6.12 8.86 26.32
C GLU A 38 6.68 8.14 25.09
N LYS A 39 6.48 6.81 25.00
CA LYS A 39 6.86 6.00 23.85
C LYS A 39 5.64 5.65 23.01
N TYR A 40 5.70 5.96 21.72
CA TYR A 40 4.61 5.64 20.79
C TYR A 40 4.61 4.15 20.41
N ALA A 41 3.44 3.51 20.50
CA ALA A 41 3.29 2.08 20.20
C ALA A 41 3.70 1.70 18.76
N TYR A 42 3.53 2.59 17.79
CA TYR A 42 3.92 2.33 16.40
C TYR A 42 5.45 2.37 16.16
N LEU A 43 6.24 2.89 17.12
CA LEU A 43 7.72 2.92 17.06
C LEU A 43 8.37 1.79 17.89
N SER A 44 7.57 0.91 18.47
CA SER A 44 7.98 -0.22 19.32
C SER A 44 9.19 -1.01 18.81
N PHE A 45 9.20 -1.35 17.52
CA PHE A 45 10.31 -2.07 16.89
C PHE A 45 11.62 -1.27 16.89
N PHE A 46 11.56 0.05 16.64
CA PHE A 46 12.74 0.90 16.65
C PHE A 46 13.30 1.09 18.05
N TYR A 47 12.44 1.12 19.08
CA TYR A 47 12.90 1.18 20.47
C TYR A 47 13.70 -0.07 20.87
N LEU A 48 13.31 -1.26 20.39
CA LEU A 48 14.09 -2.49 20.60
C LEU A 48 15.43 -2.50 19.84
N LEU A 49 15.56 -1.69 18.79
CA LEU A 49 16.77 -1.60 17.98
C LEU A 49 17.84 -0.69 18.62
N ILE A 50 17.44 0.29 19.43
CA ILE A 50 18.37 1.23 20.09
C ILE A 50 19.51 0.54 20.89
N PRO A 51 19.24 -0.46 21.75
CA PRO A 51 20.30 -1.12 22.53
C PRO A 51 21.18 -2.09 21.73
N LEU A 52 20.87 -2.37 20.46
CA LEU A 52 21.62 -3.31 19.63
C LEU A 52 22.91 -2.70 19.06
N PRO A 53 23.86 -3.54 18.59
CA PRO A 53 25.09 -3.07 17.96
C PRO A 53 24.80 -2.14 16.77
N THR A 54 25.57 -1.07 16.64
CA THR A 54 25.37 -0.03 15.61
C THR A 54 25.34 -0.58 14.18
N ALA A 55 26.14 -1.62 13.88
CA ALA A 55 26.13 -2.28 12.58
C ALA A 55 24.77 -2.90 12.23
N VAL A 56 24.07 -3.50 13.21
CA VAL A 56 22.75 -4.10 13.01
C VAL A 56 21.71 -3.01 12.80
N ASN A 57 21.83 -1.89 13.50
CA ASN A 57 20.89 -0.77 13.38
C ASN A 57 20.90 -0.19 11.97
N TYR A 58 22.08 0.06 11.39
CA TYR A 58 22.19 0.54 10.01
C TYR A 58 21.64 -0.47 9.01
N LEU A 59 21.96 -1.76 9.18
CA LEU A 59 21.48 -2.82 8.30
C LEU A 59 19.95 -2.92 8.30
N VAL A 60 19.33 -2.90 9.49
CA VAL A 60 17.88 -2.95 9.63
C VAL A 60 17.22 -1.70 9.05
N LEU A 61 17.79 -0.51 9.25
CA LEU A 61 17.27 0.72 8.64
C LEU A 61 17.29 0.67 7.11
N ILE A 62 18.39 0.19 6.51
CA ILE A 62 18.48 0.01 5.06
C ILE A 62 17.45 -1.02 4.57
N LEU A 63 17.28 -2.13 5.29
CA LEU A 63 16.32 -3.16 4.91
C LEU A 63 14.86 -2.65 4.99
N VAL A 64 14.49 -1.99 6.08
CA VAL A 64 13.13 -1.46 6.29
C VAL A 64 12.80 -0.39 5.25
N THR A 65 13.76 0.51 4.96
CA THR A 65 13.57 1.53 3.93
C THR A 65 13.49 0.93 2.52
N ALA A 66 14.31 -0.06 2.19
CA ALA A 66 14.22 -0.77 0.91
C ALA A 66 12.88 -1.53 0.75
N LEU A 67 12.39 -2.17 1.82
CA LEU A 67 11.10 -2.86 1.83
C LEU A 67 9.93 -1.87 1.61
N ALA A 68 9.97 -0.72 2.28
CA ALA A 68 8.98 0.33 2.11
C ALA A 68 9.02 0.92 0.69
N ALA A 69 10.21 1.20 0.17
CA ALA A 69 10.41 1.69 -1.20
C ALA A 69 9.83 0.70 -2.24
N SER A 70 10.12 -0.60 -2.11
CA SER A 70 9.57 -1.62 -3.01
C SER A 70 8.04 -1.70 -2.96
N SER A 71 7.43 -1.52 -1.78
CA SER A 71 5.97 -1.53 -1.64
C SER A 71 5.36 -0.32 -2.35
N ILE A 72 5.96 0.87 -2.17
CA ILE A 72 5.55 2.09 -2.84
C ILE A 72 5.69 1.95 -4.37
N ASP A 73 6.78 1.34 -4.85
CA ASP A 73 6.99 1.10 -6.28
C ASP A 73 5.90 0.19 -6.87
N THR A 74 5.53 -0.89 -6.17
CA THR A 74 4.42 -1.75 -6.61
C THR A 74 3.08 -1.02 -6.64
N LEU A 75 2.81 -0.16 -5.65
CA LEU A 75 1.60 0.65 -5.56
C LEU A 75 1.53 1.67 -6.71
N GLN A 76 2.62 2.41 -6.95
CA GLN A 76 2.67 3.38 -8.04
C GLN A 76 2.44 2.72 -9.39
N ASN A 77 3.10 1.59 -9.65
CA ASN A 77 2.89 0.81 -10.88
C ASN A 77 1.44 0.33 -11.04
N ALA A 78 0.80 -0.08 -9.94
CA ALA A 78 -0.62 -0.47 -9.96
C ALA A 78 -1.51 0.72 -10.36
N ILE A 79 -1.35 1.88 -9.72
CA ILE A 79 -2.13 3.09 -10.02
C ILE A 79 -1.97 3.49 -11.49
N ILE A 80 -0.73 3.58 -11.99
CA ILE A 80 -0.45 3.97 -13.38
C ILE A 80 -1.12 3.01 -14.37
N SER A 81 -1.12 1.72 -14.07
CA SER A 81 -1.76 0.71 -14.92
C SER A 81 -3.28 0.87 -15.02
N VAL A 82 -3.93 1.27 -13.91
CA VAL A 82 -5.38 1.54 -13.88
C VAL A 82 -5.69 2.84 -14.63
N PHE A 83 -4.98 3.93 -14.32
CA PHE A 83 -5.16 5.21 -15.01
C PHE A 83 -4.92 5.11 -16.51
N SER A 84 -3.91 4.36 -16.95
CA SER A 84 -3.63 4.17 -18.38
C SER A 84 -4.76 3.40 -19.09
N ARG A 85 -5.49 2.53 -18.39
CA ARG A 85 -6.63 1.80 -18.95
C ARG A 85 -7.89 2.67 -18.98
N ASP A 86 -8.14 3.42 -17.91
CA ASP A 86 -9.32 4.28 -17.79
C ASP A 86 -9.26 5.48 -18.76
N ILE A 87 -8.08 6.08 -18.97
CA ILE A 87 -7.90 7.16 -19.96
C ILE A 87 -8.15 6.65 -21.40
N LEU A 88 -7.79 5.40 -21.70
CA LEU A 88 -8.01 4.80 -23.02
C LEU A 88 -9.48 4.40 -23.25
N ALA A 89 -10.25 4.19 -22.17
CA ALA A 89 -11.65 3.76 -22.22
C ALA A 89 -12.65 4.92 -22.43
N ILE A 90 -12.23 6.19 -22.33
CA ILE A 90 -13.11 7.34 -22.56
C ILE A 90 -13.00 7.81 -24.02
N PRO A 91 -13.92 7.45 -24.93
CA PRO A 91 -13.87 7.84 -26.34
C PRO A 91 -13.96 9.36 -26.57
N LYS A 92 -14.44 10.13 -25.58
CA LYS A 92 -14.57 11.61 -25.64
C LYS A 92 -13.39 12.38 -25.05
N CYS A 93 -12.56 11.75 -24.23
CA CYS A 93 -11.29 12.31 -23.77
C CYS A 93 -10.16 11.68 -24.59
N GLN A 94 -10.26 11.78 -25.93
CA GLN A 94 -9.05 12.08 -26.66
C GLN A 94 -8.62 13.48 -26.22
N VAL A 95 -7.91 13.55 -25.09
CA VAL A 95 -6.92 14.62 -24.93
C VAL A 95 -6.01 14.43 -26.13
N LYS A 96 -6.31 15.19 -27.17
CA LYS A 96 -5.57 15.33 -28.40
C LYS A 96 -4.28 16.07 -28.04
N LEU A 97 -3.46 15.47 -27.16
CA LEU A 97 -2.03 15.73 -27.22
C LEU A 97 -1.64 15.19 -28.61
N PRO A 98 -1.15 16.04 -29.51
CA PRO A 98 -0.91 15.67 -30.90
C PRO A 98 0.33 14.78 -30.95
N LEU A 99 0.23 13.49 -30.59
CA LEU A 99 1.41 12.66 -30.57
C LEU A 99 1.16 11.25 -31.13
N PRO A 100 2.08 10.79 -31.99
CA PRO A 100 1.84 9.72 -32.93
C PRO A 100 1.93 8.37 -32.25
N THR A 101 1.18 7.43 -32.79
CA THR A 101 1.20 5.98 -32.59
C THR A 101 2.64 5.44 -32.70
N SER A 102 3.39 5.46 -31.60
CA SER A 102 4.69 4.78 -31.52
C SER A 102 4.87 4.17 -30.13
N PRO A 103 5.19 2.87 -30.01
CA PRO A 103 5.24 2.11 -28.75
C PRO A 103 6.34 2.57 -27.77
N THR A 104 7.16 3.55 -28.15
CA THR A 104 8.29 4.05 -27.35
C THR A 104 8.00 5.31 -26.51
N LEU A 105 6.92 6.08 -26.81
CA LEU A 105 6.59 7.32 -26.10
C LEU A 105 5.48 7.22 -25.04
N GLY A 106 4.79 6.06 -24.92
CA GLY A 106 3.91 5.78 -23.77
C GLY A 106 4.65 5.86 -22.42
N THR A 107 5.96 5.69 -22.45
CA THR A 107 6.88 5.77 -21.31
C THR A 107 7.08 7.18 -20.76
N VAL A 108 6.84 8.25 -21.54
CA VAL A 108 7.02 9.63 -21.06
C VAL A 108 5.75 10.13 -20.39
N SER A 109 4.58 9.84 -20.96
CA SER A 109 3.28 10.19 -20.36
C SER A 109 3.05 9.49 -19.02
N THR A 110 3.42 8.21 -18.92
CA THR A 110 3.38 7.45 -17.66
C THR A 110 4.36 8.01 -16.63
N ARG A 111 5.57 8.40 -17.04
CA ARG A 111 6.55 9.05 -16.14
C ARG A 111 6.10 10.41 -15.63
N VAL A 112 5.47 11.23 -16.48
CA VAL A 112 4.89 12.50 -16.04
C VAL A 112 3.75 12.27 -15.05
N LEU A 113 2.92 11.23 -15.27
CA LEU A 113 1.88 10.84 -14.31
C LEU A 113 2.45 10.38 -12.97
N VAL A 114 3.55 9.61 -12.97
CA VAL A 114 4.27 9.20 -11.75
C VAL A 114 4.72 10.42 -10.96
N VAL A 115 5.39 11.37 -11.63
CA VAL A 115 5.89 12.59 -10.99
C VAL A 115 4.71 13.43 -10.46
N ALA A 116 3.64 13.55 -11.23
CA ALA A 116 2.44 14.28 -10.84
C ALA A 116 1.74 13.68 -9.60
N ILE A 117 1.83 12.36 -9.39
CA ILE A 117 1.29 11.69 -8.19
C ILE A 117 2.29 11.79 -7.01
N ASN A 118 3.59 11.71 -7.29
CA ASN A 118 4.62 11.68 -6.25
C ASN A 118 4.79 13.04 -5.55
N VAL A 119 4.78 14.14 -6.31
CA VAL A 119 4.91 15.51 -5.75
C VAL A 119 3.87 15.82 -4.66
N PRO A 120 2.55 15.65 -4.88
CA PRO A 120 1.56 15.88 -3.83
C PRO A 120 1.66 14.84 -2.70
N ALA A 121 2.07 13.60 -2.99
CA ALA A 121 2.27 12.59 -1.96
C ALA A 121 3.37 12.98 -0.97
N VAL A 122 4.50 13.51 -1.45
CA VAL A 122 5.59 14.02 -0.60
C VAL A 122 5.14 15.23 0.21
N PHE A 123 4.37 16.15 -0.40
CA PHE A 123 3.83 17.30 0.32
C PHE A 123 2.88 16.89 1.45
N MET A 124 1.99 15.93 1.19
CA MET A 124 1.06 15.41 2.20
C MET A 124 1.79 14.63 3.30
N ALA A 125 2.84 13.87 2.96
CA ALA A 125 3.65 13.14 3.95
C ALA A 125 4.33 14.08 4.96
N SER A 126 4.62 15.32 4.57
CA SER A 126 5.20 16.31 5.48
C SER A 126 4.24 16.79 6.59
N GLN A 127 2.92 16.56 6.46
CA GLN A 127 1.93 17.13 7.38
C GLN A 127 1.68 16.30 8.67
N ARG A 128 2.55 15.34 9.01
CA ARG A 128 2.48 14.55 10.26
C ARG A 128 1.07 14.05 10.62
N PHE A 129 0.40 13.41 9.66
CA PHE A 129 -0.90 12.78 9.90
C PHE A 129 -0.78 11.60 10.87
N ASP A 130 -1.77 11.45 11.74
CA ASP A 130 -1.88 10.29 12.62
C ASP A 130 -2.11 9.00 11.83
N VAL A 131 -1.29 8.00 12.11
CA VAL A 131 -1.30 6.70 11.42
C VAL A 131 -2.64 5.97 11.61
N ILE A 132 -3.24 6.09 12.80
CA ILE A 132 -4.52 5.44 13.13
C ILE A 132 -5.65 6.00 12.26
N THR A 133 -5.71 7.32 12.12
CA THR A 133 -6.72 7.98 11.28
C THR A 133 -6.53 7.61 9.81
N LEU A 134 -5.29 7.57 9.33
CA LEU A 134 -4.98 7.18 7.95
C LEU A 134 -5.40 5.72 7.66
N PHE A 135 -5.12 4.81 8.59
CA PHE A 135 -5.54 3.41 8.51
C PHE A 135 -7.08 3.27 8.53
N LEU A 136 -7.75 3.98 9.44
CA LEU A 136 -9.22 3.93 9.55
C LEU A 136 -9.91 4.48 8.30
N VAL A 137 -9.40 5.55 7.71
CA VAL A 137 -9.92 6.09 6.44
C VAL A 137 -9.69 5.10 5.29
N ALA A 138 -8.51 4.46 5.22
CA ALA A 138 -8.22 3.45 4.21
C ALA A 138 -9.19 2.25 4.28
N ASP A 139 -9.46 1.75 5.48
CA ASP A 139 -10.39 0.64 5.71
C ASP A 139 -11.83 1.01 5.34
N LEU A 140 -12.26 2.23 5.66
CA LEU A 140 -13.60 2.71 5.28
C LEU A 140 -13.76 2.80 3.76
N VAL A 141 -12.75 3.32 3.06
CA VAL A 141 -12.74 3.36 1.58
C VAL A 141 -12.76 1.94 1.00
N CYS A 142 -11.99 1.01 1.57
CA CYS A 142 -12.03 -0.39 1.17
C CYS A 142 -13.42 -1.01 1.35
N ALA A 143 -14.07 -0.79 2.51
CA ALA A 143 -15.41 -1.29 2.79
C ALA A 143 -16.46 -0.81 1.78
N THR A 144 -16.37 0.46 1.35
CA THR A 144 -17.27 1.02 0.33
C THR A 144 -17.02 0.43 -1.07
N ALA A 145 -15.79 0.09 -1.42
CA ALA A 145 -15.43 -0.53 -2.70
C ALA A 145 -15.77 -2.03 -2.77
N VAL A 146 -15.78 -2.74 -1.64
CA VAL A 146 -16.04 -4.19 -1.58
C VAL A 146 -17.47 -4.55 -1.98
N LEU A 147 -18.48 -3.75 -1.60
CA LEU A 147 -19.88 -3.96 -1.96
C LEU A 147 -20.14 -4.03 -3.48
N PRO A 148 -19.77 -3.01 -4.29
CA PRO A 148 -19.95 -3.06 -5.74
C PRO A 148 -19.11 -4.16 -6.39
N LEU A 149 -17.96 -4.50 -5.82
CA LEU A 149 -17.11 -5.59 -6.31
C LEU A 149 -17.81 -6.95 -6.17
N PHE A 150 -18.42 -7.24 -5.02
CA PHE A 150 -19.22 -8.46 -4.86
C PHE A 150 -20.49 -8.48 -5.72
N LEU A 151 -21.20 -7.35 -5.83
CA LEU A 151 -22.38 -7.26 -6.70
C LEU A 151 -22.03 -7.49 -8.19
N GLY A 152 -20.90 -6.95 -8.64
CA GLY A 152 -20.38 -7.19 -9.99
C GLY A 152 -20.03 -8.67 -10.25
N LEU A 153 -19.47 -9.36 -9.25
CA LEU A 153 -19.14 -10.79 -9.36
C LEU A 153 -20.38 -11.70 -9.35
N ILE A 154 -21.44 -11.32 -8.63
CA ILE A 154 -22.67 -12.13 -8.47
C ILE A 154 -23.62 -11.98 -9.69
N SER A 155 -23.56 -10.88 -10.43
CA SER A 155 -24.51 -10.56 -11.51
C SER A 155 -24.36 -11.42 -12.78
N SER A 156 -23.20 -12.02 -13.03
CA SER A 156 -22.95 -12.68 -14.32
C SER A 156 -23.62 -14.05 -14.50
N LYS A 157 -24.03 -14.75 -13.42
CA LYS A 157 -24.64 -16.10 -13.53
C LYS A 157 -26.12 -16.21 -13.17
N LYS A 158 -26.71 -15.23 -12.50
CA LYS A 158 -28.11 -15.35 -12.01
C LYS A 158 -29.15 -14.58 -12.83
N LEU A 159 -28.74 -13.61 -13.65
CA LEU A 159 -29.69 -12.77 -14.39
C LEU A 159 -30.11 -13.35 -15.76
N TYR A 160 -29.28 -14.21 -16.37
CA TYR A 160 -29.60 -14.87 -17.65
C TYR A 160 -30.48 -16.12 -17.51
N GLY A 161 -30.74 -16.61 -16.29
CA GLY A 161 -31.59 -17.77 -16.03
C GLY A 161 -32.96 -17.44 -15.44
N ALA A 162 -33.31 -16.16 -15.31
CA ALA A 162 -34.60 -15.70 -14.79
C ALA A 162 -35.54 -15.12 -15.87
N PHE A 163 -35.11 -15.12 -17.14
CA PHE A 163 -35.87 -14.65 -18.30
C PHE A 163 -35.87 -15.66 -19.47
N THR A 164 -35.78 -16.96 -19.15
CA THR A 164 -36.15 -18.06 -20.06
C THR A 164 -36.93 -19.10 -19.29
#